data_AF-A0A1M7KJT3-F1
#
_entry.id   AF-A0A1M7KJT3-F1
#
_cell.length_a   1.000
_cell.length_b   1.000
_cell.length_c   1.000
_cell.angle_alpha   90.00
_cell.angle_beta   90.00
_cell.angle_gamma   90.00
#
_symmetry.space_group_name_H-M   'P 1'
#
loop_
_entity.id
_entity.type
_entity.pdbx_description
1 polymer ?
#
loop_
_entity_poly.entity_id
_entity_poly.type
_entity_poly.pdbx_seq_one_letter_code
_entity_poly.pdbx_strand_id
1 'polypeptide(L)'
;MHDDATATATPEAPQETGALIDHILTHYHEMHRADLASLVPLAERVEQVHADDPDAPTGLARALATLAREMEDHMAKEELILFPAMRAGGGAGIEHPIAVMRADHDDHAATIARIRKLTGDLTPPEHACGSWRSLYGGTATLLDELAAHIALENDVLFPRFETAR
;
A
#
# COMPACT_ATOMS: atom_id res chain seq x y z
N MET A 1 38.79 13.83 -14.01
CA MET A 1 38.18 12.62 -13.42
C MET A 1 36.78 13.06 -13.02
N HIS A 2 35.82 12.80 -13.89
CA HIS A 2 34.40 13.04 -13.62
C HIS A 2 33.91 11.83 -12.83
N ASP A 3 33.30 12.07 -11.68
CA ASP A 3 32.29 11.18 -11.11
C ASP A 3 31.17 12.10 -10.64
N ASP A 4 30.24 12.35 -11.57
CA ASP A 4 28.92 12.89 -11.28
C ASP A 4 28.06 11.69 -10.91
N ALA A 5 27.83 11.51 -9.61
CA ALA A 5 26.95 10.48 -9.10
C ALA A 5 25.51 10.91 -9.41
N THR A 6 24.96 10.39 -10.50
CA THR A 6 23.56 10.57 -10.88
C THR A 6 22.70 9.97 -9.78
N ALA A 7 22.15 10.84 -8.93
CA ALA A 7 21.02 10.48 -8.08
C ALA A 7 19.89 10.02 -9.01
N THR A 8 19.48 8.77 -8.87
CA THR A 8 18.31 8.24 -9.58
C THR A 8 17.09 8.96 -9.02
N ALA A 9 16.66 10.01 -9.73
CA ALA A 9 15.40 10.68 -9.45
C ALA A 9 14.27 9.65 -9.61
N THR A 10 13.47 9.49 -8.57
CA THR A 10 12.15 8.86 -8.66
C THR A 10 11.42 9.54 -9.82
N PRO A 11 10.80 8.79 -10.76
CA PRO A 11 10.07 9.42 -11.84
C PRO A 11 9.04 10.37 -11.24
N GLU A 12 9.12 11.64 -11.63
CA GLU A 12 8.20 12.66 -11.18
C GLU A 12 6.77 12.23 -11.58
N ALA A 13 5.84 12.28 -10.62
CA ALA A 13 4.48 11.81 -10.84
C ALA A 13 3.85 12.51 -12.05
N PRO A 14 3.02 11.83 -12.86
CA PRO A 14 2.39 12.45 -14.02
C PRO A 14 1.62 13.73 -13.68
N GLN A 15 1.86 14.79 -14.45
CA GLN A 15 1.20 16.08 -14.23
C GLN A 15 -0.28 16.06 -14.66
N GLU A 16 -0.63 15.32 -15.72
CA GLU A 16 -2.01 15.19 -16.18
C GLU A 16 -2.80 14.23 -15.30
N THR A 17 -4.00 14.62 -14.88
CA THR A 17 -4.81 13.82 -13.93
C THR A 17 -5.14 12.43 -14.46
N GLY A 18 -5.51 12.30 -15.73
CA GLY A 18 -5.79 11.00 -16.33
C GLY A 18 -4.57 10.07 -16.28
N ALA A 19 -3.39 10.60 -16.61
CA ALA A 19 -2.15 9.85 -16.57
C ALA A 19 -1.72 9.49 -15.14
N LEU A 20 -1.98 10.36 -14.16
CA LEU A 20 -1.71 10.08 -12.76
C LEU A 20 -2.61 8.94 -12.25
N ILE A 21 -3.89 8.95 -12.58
CA ILE A 21 -4.82 7.87 -12.24
C ILE A 21 -4.37 6.57 -12.92
N ASP A 22 -4.00 6.58 -14.20
CA ASP A 22 -3.51 5.38 -14.89
C ASP A 22 -2.24 4.82 -14.24
N HIS A 23 -1.36 5.70 -13.76
CA HIS A 23 -0.18 5.32 -13.00
C HIS A 23 -0.55 4.68 -11.65
N ILE A 24 -1.49 5.26 -10.91
CA ILE A 24 -1.96 4.69 -9.64
C ILE A 24 -2.53 3.28 -9.83
N LEU A 25 -3.39 3.11 -10.83
CA LEU A 25 -4.01 1.82 -11.13
C LEU A 25 -2.97 0.74 -11.46
N THR A 26 -2.04 1.07 -12.36
CA THR A 26 -1.10 0.07 -12.88
C THR A 26 0.13 -0.15 -12.00
N HIS A 27 0.61 0.88 -11.31
CA HIS A 27 1.82 0.82 -10.50
C HIS A 27 1.54 0.45 -9.05
N TYR A 28 0.40 0.87 -8.50
CA TYR A 28 0.05 0.63 -7.10
C TYR A 28 -1.07 -0.41 -6.98
N HIS A 29 -2.26 -0.19 -7.54
CA HIS A 29 -3.40 -1.06 -7.27
C HIS A 29 -3.18 -2.51 -7.73
N GLU A 30 -2.71 -2.70 -8.97
CA GLU A 30 -2.39 -4.03 -9.49
C GLU A 30 -1.28 -4.72 -8.66
N MET A 31 -0.26 -3.97 -8.27
CA MET A 31 0.86 -4.48 -7.49
C MET A 31 0.44 -4.89 -6.08
N HIS A 32 -0.31 -4.05 -5.37
CA HIS A 32 -0.80 -4.35 -4.03
C HIS A 32 -1.66 -5.61 -4.00
N ARG A 33 -2.54 -5.80 -5.00
CA ARG A 33 -3.34 -7.03 -5.14
C ARG A 33 -2.44 -8.25 -5.31
N ALA A 34 -1.43 -8.16 -6.20
CA ALA A 34 -0.51 -9.26 -6.46
C ALA A 34 0.35 -9.59 -5.21
N ASP A 35 0.88 -8.57 -4.55
CA ASP A 35 1.71 -8.70 -3.36
C ASP A 35 0.92 -9.35 -2.23
N LEU A 36 -0.26 -8.83 -1.88
CA LEU A 36 -1.11 -9.37 -0.83
C LEU A 36 -1.55 -10.81 -1.14
N ALA A 37 -1.90 -11.12 -2.39
CA ALA A 37 -2.24 -12.47 -2.82
C ALA A 37 -1.08 -13.47 -2.66
N SER A 38 0.17 -12.99 -2.72
CA SER A 38 1.36 -13.81 -2.53
C SER A 38 1.82 -13.89 -1.06
N LEU A 39 1.72 -12.79 -0.31
CA LEU A 39 2.23 -12.65 1.05
C LEU A 39 1.34 -13.34 2.08
N VAL A 40 0.01 -13.31 1.91
CA VAL A 40 -0.93 -13.98 2.81
C VAL A 40 -0.63 -15.49 2.94
N PRO A 41 -0.61 -16.28 1.85
CA PRO A 41 -0.31 -17.72 1.96
C PRO A 41 1.14 -18.00 2.38
N LEU A 42 2.08 -17.10 2.10
CA LEU A 42 3.45 -17.21 2.60
C LEU A 42 3.50 -17.04 4.12
N ALA A 43 2.75 -16.08 4.67
CA ALA A 43 2.62 -15.87 6.11
C ALA A 43 1.97 -17.08 6.79
N GLU A 44 0.92 -17.64 6.22
CA GLU A 44 0.29 -18.87 6.74
C GLU A 44 1.30 -20.02 6.82
N ARG A 45 2.10 -20.21 5.78
CA ARG A 45 3.14 -21.24 5.76
C ARG A 45 4.22 -21.00 6.80
N VAL A 46 4.70 -19.76 6.94
CA VAL A 46 5.72 -19.41 7.94
C VAL A 46 5.18 -19.65 9.36
N GLU A 47 3.97 -19.18 9.66
CA GLU A 47 3.33 -19.43 10.95
C GLU A 47 3.14 -20.93 11.23
N GLN A 48 2.76 -21.72 10.22
CA GLN A 48 2.57 -23.16 10.37
C GLN A 48 3.89 -23.91 10.62
N VAL A 49 4.92 -23.63 9.83
CA VAL A 49 6.22 -24.32 9.91
C VAL A 49 6.97 -23.95 11.19
N HIS A 50 6.80 -22.72 11.67
CA HIS A 50 7.46 -22.19 12.85
C HIS A 50 6.51 -22.10 14.06
N ALA A 51 5.44 -22.91 14.12
CA ALA A 51 4.43 -22.81 15.19
C ALA A 51 4.98 -22.99 16.61
N ASP A 52 6.07 -23.75 16.77
CA ASP A 52 6.74 -23.99 18.05
C ASP A 52 7.86 -22.97 18.34
N ASP A 53 8.12 -22.03 17.43
CA ASP A 53 9.12 -20.98 17.57
C ASP A 53 8.51 -19.76 18.29
N PRO A 54 9.04 -19.34 19.46
CA PRO A 54 8.50 -18.21 20.19
C PRO A 54 8.63 -16.87 19.44
N ASP A 55 9.53 -16.77 18.47
CA ASP A 55 9.73 -15.57 17.65
C ASP A 55 8.85 -15.56 16.39
N ALA A 56 8.09 -16.64 16.12
CA ALA A 56 7.23 -16.72 14.93
C ALA A 56 6.21 -15.57 14.91
N PRO A 57 5.89 -15.01 13.72
CA PRO A 57 4.99 -13.88 13.59
C PRO A 57 3.51 -14.30 13.70
N THR A 58 3.12 -14.91 14.81
CA THR A 58 1.77 -15.46 14.99
C THR A 58 0.68 -14.41 14.78
N GLY A 59 -0.22 -14.68 13.83
CA GLY A 59 -1.32 -13.81 13.45
C GLY A 59 -0.98 -12.76 12.38
N LEU A 60 0.22 -12.78 11.79
CA LEU A 60 0.60 -11.93 10.67
C LEU A 60 -0.25 -12.24 9.42
N ALA A 61 -0.49 -13.51 9.11
CA ALA A 61 -1.33 -13.95 8.00
C ALA A 61 -2.73 -13.33 8.08
N ARG A 62 -3.34 -13.34 9.27
CA ARG A 62 -4.64 -12.71 9.50
C ARG A 62 -4.58 -11.20 9.35
N ALA A 63 -3.50 -10.55 9.80
CA ALA A 63 -3.33 -9.10 9.65
C ALA A 63 -3.18 -8.72 8.16
N LEU A 64 -2.36 -9.43 7.41
CA LEU A 64 -2.21 -9.25 5.96
C LEU A 64 -3.52 -9.52 5.21
N ALA A 65 -4.26 -10.57 5.57
CA ALA A 65 -5.57 -10.84 4.98
C ALA A 65 -6.61 -9.76 5.32
N THR A 66 -6.45 -9.07 6.45
CA THR A 66 -7.30 -7.93 6.82
C THR A 66 -6.95 -6.72 5.98
N LEU A 67 -5.65 -6.39 5.87
CA LEU A 67 -5.18 -5.33 4.99
C LEU A 67 -5.63 -5.57 3.54
N ALA A 68 -5.56 -6.82 3.05
CA ALA A 68 -6.00 -7.17 1.71
C ALA A 68 -7.48 -6.85 1.44
N ARG A 69 -8.37 -7.13 2.41
CA ARG A 69 -9.79 -6.82 2.27
C ARG A 69 -10.04 -5.31 2.34
N GLU A 70 -9.42 -4.64 3.32
CA GLU A 70 -9.54 -3.20 3.49
C GLU A 70 -9.09 -2.45 2.24
N MET A 71 -7.94 -2.84 1.67
CA MET A 71 -7.42 -2.26 0.44
C MET A 71 -8.28 -2.58 -0.78
N GLU A 72 -8.78 -3.81 -0.94
CA GLU A 72 -9.64 -4.14 -2.07
C GLU A 72 -10.93 -3.31 -2.05
N ASP A 73 -11.59 -3.21 -0.88
CA ASP A 73 -12.79 -2.40 -0.71
C ASP A 73 -12.50 -0.91 -1.01
N HIS A 74 -11.36 -0.41 -0.52
CA HIS A 74 -10.89 0.96 -0.77
C HIS A 74 -10.64 1.23 -2.27
N MET A 75 -9.73 0.47 -2.90
CA MET A 75 -9.36 0.61 -4.31
C MET A 75 -10.58 0.46 -5.24
N ALA A 76 -11.53 -0.43 -4.91
CA ALA A 76 -12.76 -0.58 -5.68
C ALA A 76 -13.64 0.68 -5.64
N LYS A 77 -13.73 1.39 -4.51
CA LYS A 77 -14.44 2.67 -4.42
C LYS A 77 -13.80 3.72 -5.33
N GLU A 78 -12.47 3.72 -5.41
CA GLU A 78 -11.75 4.65 -6.27
C GLU A 78 -11.94 4.32 -7.75
N GLU A 79 -11.66 3.08 -8.13
CA GLU A 79 -11.76 2.56 -9.50
C GLU A 79 -13.15 2.73 -10.10
N LEU A 80 -14.20 2.45 -9.32
CA LEU A 80 -15.57 2.44 -9.81
C LEU A 80 -16.27 3.78 -9.70
N ILE A 81 -15.87 4.63 -8.75
CA ILE A 81 -16.60 5.86 -8.42
C ILE A 81 -15.70 7.09 -8.51
N LEU A 82 -14.65 7.18 -7.69
CA LEU A 82 -13.90 8.41 -7.53
C LEU A 82 -13.08 8.78 -8.78
N PHE A 83 -12.29 7.84 -9.30
CA PHE A 83 -11.45 8.06 -10.46
C PHE A 83 -12.25 8.35 -11.74
N PRO A 84 -13.37 7.67 -12.05
CA PRO A 84 -14.24 8.08 -13.14
C PRO A 84 -14.76 9.51 -12.99
N ALA A 85 -15.17 9.92 -11.79
CA ALA A 85 -15.62 11.28 -11.53
C ALA A 85 -14.49 12.30 -11.72
N MET A 86 -13.28 12.02 -11.23
CA MET A 86 -12.09 12.86 -11.42
C MET A 86 -11.72 12.99 -12.90
N ARG A 87 -11.75 11.89 -13.67
CA ARG A 87 -11.51 11.92 -15.13
C ARG A 87 -12.54 12.78 -15.88
N ALA A 88 -13.77 12.89 -15.38
CA ALA A 88 -14.80 13.76 -15.93
C ALA A 88 -14.63 15.24 -15.55
N GLY A 89 -13.56 15.60 -14.83
CA GLY A 89 -13.30 16.96 -14.36
C GLY A 89 -13.84 17.25 -12.96
N GLY A 90 -14.33 16.22 -12.25
CA GLY A 90 -14.92 16.35 -10.93
C GLY A 90 -16.34 16.93 -10.93
N GLY A 91 -16.71 17.61 -9.85
CA GLY A 91 -18.03 18.22 -9.70
C GLY A 91 -18.32 18.64 -8.27
N ALA A 92 -19.43 19.38 -8.08
CA ALA A 92 -19.87 19.74 -6.74
C ALA A 92 -20.13 18.47 -5.90
N GLY A 93 -19.55 18.41 -4.69
CA GLY A 93 -19.69 17.26 -3.81
C GLY A 93 -18.54 16.26 -3.88
N ILE A 94 -17.57 16.40 -4.80
CA ILE A 94 -16.42 15.49 -4.92
C ILE A 94 -15.53 15.45 -3.68
N GLU A 95 -15.58 16.48 -2.84
CA GLU A 95 -14.90 16.54 -1.54
C GLU A 95 -15.39 15.46 -0.56
N HIS A 96 -16.65 15.00 -0.69
CA HIS A 96 -17.21 13.98 0.19
C HIS A 96 -16.57 12.59 -0.03
N PRO A 97 -16.54 12.03 -1.25
CA PRO A 97 -15.84 10.75 -1.47
C PRO A 97 -14.34 10.85 -1.21
N ILE A 98 -13.70 11.99 -1.48
CA ILE A 98 -12.28 12.22 -1.10
C ILE A 98 -12.10 12.11 0.41
N ALA A 99 -12.98 12.72 1.21
CA ALA A 99 -12.91 12.63 2.66
C ALA A 99 -13.11 11.18 3.16
N VAL A 100 -13.94 10.37 2.49
CA VAL A 100 -14.08 8.94 2.79
C VAL A 100 -12.78 8.18 2.49
N MET A 101 -12.13 8.43 1.34
CA MET A 101 -10.85 7.78 1.00
C MET A 101 -9.75 8.13 2.02
N ARG A 102 -9.65 9.41 2.43
CA ARG A 102 -8.73 9.82 3.50
C ARG A 102 -9.01 9.11 4.83
N ALA A 103 -10.28 8.88 5.17
CA ALA A 103 -10.64 8.12 6.37
C ALA A 103 -10.23 6.64 6.27
N ASP A 104 -10.41 6.01 5.09
CA ASP A 104 -9.92 4.65 4.85
C ASP A 104 -8.39 4.58 4.96
N HIS A 105 -7.66 5.59 4.46
CA HIS A 105 -6.20 5.68 4.60
C HIS A 105 -5.76 5.71 6.08
N ASP A 106 -6.46 6.47 6.91
CA ASP A 106 -6.21 6.50 8.37
C ASP A 106 -6.49 5.14 9.02
N ASP A 107 -7.55 4.44 8.59
CA ASP A 107 -7.90 3.11 9.09
C ASP A 107 -6.83 2.06 8.70
N HIS A 108 -6.29 2.12 7.48
CA HIS A 108 -5.18 1.25 7.06
C HIS A 108 -3.95 1.38 7.97
N ALA A 109 -3.68 2.59 8.50
CA ALA A 109 -2.55 2.83 9.40
C ALA A 109 -2.60 1.96 10.67
N ALA A 110 -3.80 1.65 11.17
CA ALA A 110 -3.97 0.77 12.33
C ALA A 110 -3.57 -0.68 12.02
N THR A 111 -3.98 -1.20 10.85
CA THR A 111 -3.61 -2.55 10.38
C THR A 111 -2.11 -2.63 10.11
N ILE A 112 -1.51 -1.59 9.52
CA ILE A 112 -0.06 -1.50 9.28
C ILE A 112 0.73 -1.51 10.60
N ALA A 113 0.30 -0.72 11.59
CA ALA A 113 0.93 -0.71 12.91
C ALA A 113 0.85 -2.09 13.60
N ARG A 114 -0.26 -2.80 13.43
CA ARG A 114 -0.42 -4.17 13.90
C ARG A 114 0.57 -5.12 13.23
N ILE A 115 0.76 -5.02 11.91
CA ILE A 115 1.73 -5.82 11.16
C ILE A 115 3.14 -5.58 11.70
N ARG A 116 3.57 -4.31 11.79
CA ARG A 116 4.91 -3.96 12.31
C ARG A 116 5.13 -4.48 13.73
N LYS A 117 4.12 -4.39 14.60
CA LYS A 117 4.20 -4.92 15.96
C LYS A 117 4.41 -6.45 15.99
N LEU A 118 3.71 -7.19 15.14
CA LEU A 118 3.81 -8.66 15.08
C LEU A 118 5.16 -9.14 14.54
N THR A 119 5.88 -8.29 13.83
CA THR A 119 7.10 -8.67 13.12
C THR A 119 8.37 -8.03 13.70
N GLY A 120 8.26 -7.36 14.85
CA GLY A 120 9.40 -6.61 15.41
C GLY A 120 9.91 -5.55 14.44
N ASP A 121 8.98 -4.81 13.84
CA ASP A 121 9.22 -3.86 12.75
C ASP A 121 9.91 -4.51 11.53
N LEU A 122 9.40 -5.68 11.13
CA LEU A 122 9.90 -6.48 10.01
C LEU A 122 11.38 -6.88 10.15
N THR A 123 11.83 -7.08 11.39
CA THR A 123 13.18 -7.55 11.70
C THR A 123 13.15 -9.07 11.97
N PRO A 124 13.60 -9.91 11.03
CA PRO A 124 13.57 -11.35 11.23
C PRO A 124 14.64 -11.79 12.24
N PRO A 125 14.39 -12.83 13.06
CA PRO A 125 15.41 -13.37 13.96
C PRO A 125 16.58 -13.99 13.17
N GLU A 126 17.73 -14.18 13.83
CA GLU A 126 18.94 -14.69 13.17
C GLU A 126 18.75 -16.08 12.54
N HIS A 127 17.93 -16.93 13.16
CA HIS A 127 17.64 -18.28 12.68
C HIS A 127 16.50 -18.34 11.66
N ALA A 128 15.89 -17.19 11.29
CA ALA A 128 14.80 -17.16 10.32
C ALA A 128 15.21 -17.80 8.99
N CYS A 129 14.37 -18.73 8.50
CA CYS A 129 14.60 -19.39 7.23
C CYS A 129 14.42 -18.42 6.04
N GLY A 130 14.81 -18.86 4.84
CA GLY A 130 14.69 -18.05 3.63
C GLY A 130 13.27 -17.52 3.38
N SER A 131 12.24 -18.37 3.53
CA SER A 131 10.85 -17.98 3.33
C SER A 131 10.35 -16.93 4.33
N TRP A 132 10.80 -17.00 5.58
CA TRP A 132 10.46 -16.00 6.59
C TRP A 132 11.13 -14.66 6.27
N ARG A 133 12.42 -14.68 5.90
CA ARG A 133 13.13 -13.46 5.46
C ARG A 133 12.47 -12.84 4.23
N SER A 134 12.09 -13.66 3.24
CA SER A 134 11.35 -13.22 2.06
C SER A 134 9.98 -12.64 2.41
N LEU A 135 9.25 -13.23 3.37
CA LEU A 135 7.98 -12.70 3.84
C LEU A 135 8.15 -11.28 4.42
N TYR A 136 9.14 -11.09 5.28
CA TYR A 136 9.38 -9.78 5.89
C TYR A 136 9.86 -8.75 4.86
N GLY A 137 10.76 -9.16 3.95
CA GLY A 137 11.21 -8.28 2.86
C GLY A 137 10.06 -7.85 1.94
N GLY A 138 9.23 -8.80 1.47
CA GLY A 138 8.09 -8.47 0.63
C GLY A 138 7.01 -7.66 1.37
N THR A 139 6.80 -7.92 2.66
CA THR A 139 5.89 -7.09 3.48
C THR A 139 6.46 -5.68 3.65
N ALA A 140 7.78 -5.50 3.80
CA ALA A 140 8.39 -4.17 3.86
C ALA A 140 8.15 -3.39 2.57
N THR A 141 8.44 -4.01 1.42
CA THR A 141 8.16 -3.40 0.10
C THR A 141 6.69 -3.02 -0.04
N LEU A 142 5.75 -3.93 0.28
CA LEU A 142 4.32 -3.62 0.24
C LEU A 142 3.97 -2.37 1.07
N LEU A 143 4.48 -2.27 2.31
CA LEU A 143 4.17 -1.15 3.20
C LEU A 143 4.78 0.17 2.73
N ASP A 144 5.98 0.13 2.17
CA ASP A 144 6.66 1.32 1.64
C ASP A 144 5.96 1.82 0.36
N GLU A 145 5.59 0.91 -0.53
CA GLU A 145 4.82 1.23 -1.74
C GLU A 145 3.42 1.75 -1.39
N LEU A 146 2.74 1.16 -0.40
CA LEU A 146 1.43 1.64 0.07
C LEU A 146 1.53 3.05 0.66
N ALA A 147 2.61 3.37 1.39
CA ALA A 147 2.83 4.72 1.90
C ALA A 147 3.07 5.72 0.76
N ALA A 148 3.84 5.34 -0.26
CA ALA A 148 4.07 6.17 -1.44
C ALA A 148 2.77 6.40 -2.24
N HIS A 149 1.96 5.34 -2.39
CA HIS A 149 0.64 5.39 -3.01
C HIS A 149 -0.28 6.39 -2.30
N ILE A 150 -0.50 6.22 -1.00
CA ILE A 150 -1.38 7.10 -0.20
C ILE A 150 -0.89 8.56 -0.25
N ALA A 151 0.42 8.79 -0.18
CA ALA A 151 0.99 10.13 -0.28
C ALA A 151 0.70 10.75 -1.66
N LEU A 152 0.86 9.97 -2.73
CA LEU A 152 0.58 10.43 -4.08
C LEU A 152 -0.89 10.87 -4.25
N GLU A 153 -1.80 10.14 -3.64
CA GLU A 153 -3.22 10.49 -3.67
C GLU A 153 -3.54 11.72 -2.82
N ASN A 154 -3.14 11.69 -1.54
CA ASN A 154 -3.45 12.74 -0.57
C ASN A 154 -2.82 14.09 -0.90
N ASP A 155 -1.59 14.06 -1.42
CA ASP A 155 -0.76 15.26 -1.57
C ASP A 155 -0.72 15.76 -3.03
N VAL A 156 -1.07 14.92 -4.01
CA VAL A 156 -1.00 15.29 -5.44
C VAL A 156 -2.33 15.13 -6.16
N LEU A 157 -3.00 13.98 -6.08
CA LEU A 157 -4.23 13.76 -6.86
C LEU A 157 -5.43 14.52 -6.26
N PHE A 158 -5.75 14.29 -5.00
CA PHE A 158 -6.91 14.86 -4.33
C PHE A 158 -6.90 16.40 -4.27
N PRO A 159 -5.77 17.07 -3.98
CA PRO A 159 -5.74 18.54 -3.92
C PRO A 159 -6.12 19.25 -5.23
N ARG A 160 -5.98 18.58 -6.38
CA ARG A 160 -6.41 19.11 -7.69
C ARG A 160 -7.92 19.33 -7.77
N PHE A 161 -8.70 18.64 -6.93
CA PHE A 161 -10.16 18.67 -6.90
C PHE A 161 -10.73 19.37 -5.67
N GLU A 162 -9.91 19.61 -4.66
CA GLU A 162 -10.29 20.34 -3.45
C GLU A 162 -10.07 21.86 -3.61
N THR A 163 -9.32 22.28 -4.63
CA THR A 163 -9.01 23.70 -4.88
C THR A 163 -9.82 24.26 -6.05
N ALA A 164 -11.09 24.57 -5.78
CA ALA A 164 -11.86 25.55 -6.54
C ALA A 164 -12.74 26.38 -5.58
N ARG A 165 -12.15 27.42 -5.01
CA ARG A 165 -12.89 28.63 -4.61
C ARG A 165 -12.33 29.82 -5.36
#